data_AF-A0A2E8RRJ2-F1
#
_entry.id   AF-A0A2E8RRJ2-F1
#
_cell.length_a   1.000
_cell.length_b   1.000
_cell.length_c   1.000
_cell.angle_alpha   90.00
_cell.angle_beta   90.00
_cell.angle_gamma   90.00
#
_symmetry.space_group_name_H-M   'P 1'
#
loop_
_entity.id
_entity.type
_entity.pdbx_description
1 polymer ?
#
loop_
_entity_poly.entity_id
_entity_poly.type
_entity_poly.pdbx_seq_one_letter_code
_entity_poly.pdbx_strand_id
1 'polypeptide(L)'
;MEIKAITLGPVVISRNKIDEVTKNHESIHFQQYLETLFVGFLILYLWDWLMGLLKYRDGRSAYFAIRAEREAYQNQHNLNYLQVDRARWSWLK
;
A
#
# COMPACT_ATOMS: atom_id res chain seq x y z
N MET A 1 -7.06 8.86 -11.27
CA MET A 1 -6.95 7.64 -10.45
C MET A 1 -8.23 7.58 -9.63
N GLU A 2 -9.09 6.61 -9.90
CA GLU A 2 -10.24 6.35 -9.04
C GLU A 2 -9.79 5.43 -7.92
N ILE A 3 -9.87 5.90 -6.69
CA ILE A 3 -9.63 5.07 -5.51
C ILE A 3 -10.88 4.22 -5.32
N LYS A 4 -10.80 2.93 -5.67
CA LYS A 4 -11.93 2.00 -5.63
C LYS A 4 -12.07 1.32 -4.27
N ALA A 5 -10.98 1.18 -3.52
CA ALA A 5 -10.93 0.61 -2.19
C ALA A 5 -9.86 1.31 -1.34
N ILE A 6 -10.00 1.22 -0.02
CA ILE A 6 -9.01 1.65 0.97
C ILE A 6 -8.98 0.62 2.10
N THR A 7 -7.77 0.19 2.47
CA THR A 7 -7.51 -0.58 3.69
C THR A 7 -7.21 0.35 4.87
N LEU A 8 -8.07 0.30 5.88
CA LEU A 8 -7.93 1.02 7.15
C LEU A 8 -7.65 0.03 8.28
N GLY A 9 -6.63 -0.81 8.12
CA GLY A 9 -6.33 -1.85 9.09
C GLY A 9 -7.37 -2.98 9.09
N PRO A 10 -8.17 -3.21 10.16
CA PRO A 10 -9.12 -4.33 10.21
C PRO A 10 -10.28 -4.24 9.21
N VAL A 11 -10.47 -3.08 8.57
CA VAL A 11 -11.58 -2.84 7.64
C VAL A 11 -11.05 -2.49 6.26
N VAL A 12 -11.49 -3.23 5.25
CA VAL A 12 -11.30 -2.89 3.83
C VAL A 12 -12.63 -2.36 3.32
N ILE A 13 -12.67 -1.09 2.94
CA ILE A 13 -13.87 -0.42 2.41
C ILE A 13 -13.71 -0.30 0.90
N SER A 14 -14.70 -0.75 0.14
CA SER A 14 -14.76 -0.51 -1.30
C SER A 14 -16.10 0.07 -1.74
N ARG A 15 -16.05 0.95 -2.75
CA ARG A 15 -17.23 1.57 -3.36
C ARG A 15 -17.98 0.66 -4.34
N ASN A 16 -17.36 -0.41 -4.86
CA ASN A 16 -17.90 -1.27 -5.92
C ASN A 16 -17.40 -2.72 -5.77
N LYS A 17 -17.78 -3.63 -6.68
CA LYS A 17 -17.10 -4.94 -6.81
C LYS A 17 -15.61 -4.71 -7.02
N ILE A 18 -14.80 -5.20 -6.08
CA ILE A 18 -13.35 -5.19 -6.14
C ILE A 18 -12.91 -6.28 -7.13
N ASP A 19 -12.14 -5.91 -8.16
CA ASP A 19 -11.48 -6.89 -9.02
C ASP A 19 -10.31 -7.58 -8.29
N GLU A 20 -9.83 -8.72 -8.79
CA GLU A 20 -8.78 -9.49 -8.10
C GLU A 20 -7.46 -8.73 -7.92
N VAL A 21 -7.11 -7.82 -8.84
CA VAL A 21 -5.88 -7.01 -8.75
C VAL A 21 -6.02 -5.99 -7.63
N THR A 22 -7.14 -5.27 -7.58
CA THR A 22 -7.42 -4.33 -6.48
C THR A 22 -7.48 -5.06 -5.14
N LYS A 23 -8.08 -6.25 -5.10
CA LYS A 23 -8.14 -7.07 -3.88
C LYS A 23 -6.75 -7.49 -3.41
N ASN A 24 -5.87 -7.88 -4.33
CA ASN A 24 -4.50 -8.25 -4.01
C ASN A 24 -3.70 -7.04 -3.51
N HIS A 25 -3.85 -5.88 -4.15
CA HIS A 25 -3.25 -4.62 -3.71
C HIS A 25 -3.63 -4.26 -2.26
N GLU A 26 -4.92 -4.27 -1.94
CA GLU A 26 -5.41 -4.02 -0.58
C GLU A 26 -4.93 -5.08 0.42
N SER A 27 -4.82 -6.34 -0.02
CA SER A 27 -4.30 -7.43 0.82
C SER A 27 -2.82 -7.25 1.16
N ILE A 28 -2.02 -6.68 0.25
CA ILE A 28 -0.62 -6.29 0.51
C ILE A 28 -0.58 -5.19 1.57
N HIS A 29 -1.41 -4.15 1.44
CA HIS A 29 -1.51 -3.11 2.46
C HIS A 29 -1.91 -3.67 3.82
N PHE A 30 -2.88 -4.60 3.86
CA PHE A 30 -3.28 -5.23 5.11
C PHE A 30 -2.11 -5.94 5.80
N GLN A 31 -1.26 -6.64 5.05
CA GLN A 31 -0.06 -7.27 5.63
C GLN A 31 0.96 -6.23 6.12
N GLN A 32 1.14 -5.11 5.41
CA GLN A 32 1.99 -4.01 5.86
C GLN A 32 1.46 -3.35 7.15
N TYR A 33 0.14 -3.22 7.28
CA TYR A 33 -0.51 -2.80 8.53
C TYR A 33 -0.20 -3.78 9.68
N LEU A 34 -0.29 -5.09 9.44
CA LEU A 34 0.05 -6.10 10.45
C LEU A 34 1.53 -6.03 10.88
N GLU A 35 2.44 -5.89 9.93
CA GLU A 35 3.88 -5.80 10.20
C GLU A 35 4.23 -4.60 11.09
N THR A 36 3.51 -3.49 10.94
CA THR A 36 3.76 -2.23 11.64
C THR A 36 2.85 -1.98 12.85
N LEU A 37 2.12 -3.00 13.32
CA LEU A 37 1.16 -2.89 14.43
C LEU A 37 0.08 -1.81 14.21
N PHE A 38 -0.31 -1.63 12.95
CA PHE A 38 -1.28 -0.67 12.42
C PHE A 38 -0.90 0.81 12.56
N VAL A 39 -0.56 1.25 13.77
CA VAL A 39 -0.21 2.65 14.07
C VAL A 39 1.10 3.03 13.38
N GLY A 40 2.07 2.10 13.34
CA GLY A 40 3.34 2.34 12.66
C GLY A 40 3.15 2.56 11.15
N PHE A 41 2.17 1.89 10.53
CA PHE A 41 1.85 2.07 9.12
C PHE A 41 1.49 3.53 8.83
N LEU A 42 0.55 4.09 9.59
CA LEU A 42 0.06 5.45 9.39
C LEU A 42 1.18 6.48 9.53
N ILE A 43 2.06 6.31 10.52
CA ILE A 43 3.20 7.21 10.74
C ILE A 43 4.17 7.15 9.57
N LEU A 44 4.56 5.94 9.14
CA LEU A 44 5.52 5.76 8.05
C LEU A 44 4.93 6.21 6.70
N TYR A 45 3.65 5.92 6.46
CA TYR A 45 2.93 6.33 5.26
C TYR A 45 2.90 7.85 5.13
N LEU A 46 2.53 8.56 6.22
CA LEU A 46 2.54 10.02 6.24
C LEU A 46 3.95 10.58 6.08
N TRP A 47 4.94 9.98 6.74
CA TRP A 47 6.34 10.39 6.63
C TRP A 47 6.86 10.28 5.20
N ASP A 48 6.68 9.13 4.56
CA ASP A 48 7.09 8.90 3.17
C ASP A 48 6.39 9.87 2.22
N TRP A 49 5.10 10.13 2.43
CA TRP A 49 4.34 11.07 1.64
C TRP A 49 4.85 12.51 1.80
N LEU A 50 5.14 12.96 3.02
CA LEU A 50 5.69 14.29 3.28
C LEU A 50 7.09 14.46 2.66
N MET A 51 7.95 13.45 2.78
CA MET A 51 9.27 13.46 2.15
C MET A 51 9.16 13.48 0.62
N GLY A 52 8.22 12.73 0.05
CA GLY A 52 7.89 12.77 -1.36
C GLY A 52 7.36 14.15 -1.79
N LEU A 53 6.51 14.77 -0.98
CA LEU A 53 5.94 16.09 -1.28
C LEU A 53 7.02 17.18 -1.28
N LEU A 54 7.96 17.12 -0.34
CA LEU A 54 9.11 18.03 -0.31
C LEU A 54 10.02 17.83 -1.53
N LYS A 55 10.23 16.57 -1.96
CA LYS A 55 11.11 16.22 -3.07
C LYS A 55 10.53 16.51 -4.45
N TYR A 56 9.29 16.08 -4.68
CA TYR A 56 8.64 16.12 -5.99
C TYR A 56 7.73 17.34 -6.17
N ARG A 57 7.30 17.97 -5.07
CA ARG A 57 6.36 19.13 -5.05
C ARG A 57 5.03 18.84 -5.76
N ASP A 58 4.73 17.56 -5.97
CA ASP A 58 3.51 17.06 -6.58
C ASP A 58 2.95 15.92 -5.73
N GLY A 59 1.69 16.05 -5.34
CA GLY A 59 1.04 15.10 -4.44
C GLY A 59 0.89 13.70 -5.04
N ARG A 60 0.77 13.60 -6.38
CA ARG A 60 0.66 12.31 -7.07
C ARG A 60 2.01 11.61 -7.13
N SER A 61 3.08 12.30 -7.52
CA SER A 61 4.43 11.74 -7.47
C SER A 61 4.85 11.38 -6.06
N ALA A 62 4.48 12.18 -5.05
CA ALA A 62 4.71 11.87 -3.65
C ALA A 62 4.01 10.57 -3.23
N TYR A 63 2.74 10.38 -3.64
CA TYR A 63 1.98 9.17 -3.37
C TYR A 63 2.64 7.92 -3.97
N PHE A 64 3.01 7.94 -5.26
CA PHE A 64 3.69 6.80 -5.89
C PHE A 64 5.12 6.57 -5.38
N ALA A 65 5.71 7.54 -4.69
CA ALA A 65 7.01 7.39 -4.06
C ALA A 65 6.95 6.70 -2.69
N ILE A 66 5.76 6.60 -2.07
CA ILE A 66 5.57 5.91 -0.79
C ILE A 66 5.99 4.47 -0.94
N ARG A 67 6.82 3.97 -0.01
CA ARG A 67 7.43 2.64 -0.13
C ARG A 67 6.39 1.52 -0.10
N ALA A 68 5.39 1.66 0.75
CA ALA A 68 4.24 0.77 0.85
C ALA A 68 3.45 0.69 -0.47
N GLU A 69 3.18 1.85 -1.10
CA GLU A 69 2.51 1.94 -2.40
C GLU A 69 3.36 1.31 -3.51
N ARG A 70 4.68 1.53 -3.48
CA ARG A 70 5.59 0.93 -4.47
C ARG A 70 5.53 -0.59 -4.43
N GLU A 71 5.59 -1.22 -3.26
CA GLU A 71 5.43 -2.68 -3.12
C GLU A 71 4.06 -3.14 -3.66
N ALA A 72 2.99 -2.45 -3.25
CA ALA A 72 1.63 -2.83 -3.62
C ALA A 72 1.41 -2.73 -5.14
N TYR A 73 1.81 -1.63 -5.78
CA TYR A 73 1.70 -1.47 -7.23
C TYR A 73 2.58 -2.42 -8.02
N GLN A 74 3.79 -2.74 -7.54
CA GLN A 74 4.69 -3.67 -8.22
C GLN A 74 4.13 -5.10 -8.22
N ASN A 75 3.40 -5.49 -7.17
CA ASN A 75 2.96 -6.87 -6.97
C ASN A 75 1.45 -7.08 -7.11
N GLN A 76 0.66 -6.03 -7.34
CA GLN A 76 -0.81 -6.13 -7.47
C GLN A 76 -1.27 -7.15 -8.52
N HIS A 77 -0.50 -7.37 -9.59
CA HIS A 77 -0.82 -8.36 -10.63
C HIS A 77 -0.32 -9.77 -10.31
N ASN A 78 0.58 -9.94 -9.33
CA ASN A 78 1.02 -11.25 -8.86
C ASN A 78 0.12 -11.71 -7.71
N LEU A 79 -0.97 -12.43 -8.05
CA LEU A 79 -1.94 -12.94 -7.07
C LEU A 79 -1.33 -13.95 -6.07
N ASN A 80 -0.18 -14.53 -6.41
CA ASN A 80 0.54 -15.47 -5.54
C ASN A 80 1.58 -14.77 -4.64
N TYR A 81 1.78 -13.46 -4.80
CA TYR A 81 2.82 -12.71 -4.11
C TYR A 81 2.76 -12.89 -2.59
N LEU A 82 1.58 -12.74 -2.01
CA LEU A 82 1.37 -12.85 -0.57
C LEU A 82 1.62 -14.25 -0.01
N GLN A 83 1.48 -15.29 -0.83
CA GLN A 83 1.53 -16.69 -0.37
C GLN A 83 2.92 -17.30 -0.53
N VAL A 84 3.62 -16.94 -1.61
CA VAL A 84 4.86 -17.63 -2.02
C VAL A 84 6.08 -16.71 -1.99
N ASP A 85 5.93 -15.46 -2.44
CA ASP A 85 7.08 -14.61 -2.81
C ASP A 85 7.37 -13.48 -1.80
N ARG A 86 6.41 -13.14 -0.93
CA ARG A 86 6.52 -11.99 -0.04
C ARG A 86 7.31 -12.32 1.23
N ALA A 87 8.55 -11.83 1.29
CA ALA A 87 9.29 -11.75 2.55
C ALA A 87 8.71 -10.63 3.45
N ARG A 88 8.74 -10.83 4.77
CA ARG A 88 8.31 -9.79 5.73
C ARG A 88 9.13 -8.52 5.52
N TRP A 89 8.48 -7.35 5.61
CA TRP A 89 9.13 -6.05 5.46
C TRP A 89 9.72 -5.77 4.07
N SER A 90 9.23 -6.42 3.01
CA SER A 90 9.72 -6.21 1.64
C SER A 90 9.59 -4.77 1.14
N TRP A 91 8.67 -3.98 1.69
CA TRP A 91 8.51 -2.55 1.44
C TRP A 91 9.60 -1.66 2.06
N LEU A 92 10.47 -2.15 2.94
CA LEU A 92 11.56 -1.31 3.48
C LEU A 92 12.74 -1.11 2.51
N LYS A 93 12.73 -1.80 1.37
CA LYS A 93 13.75 -1.71 0.31
C LYS A 93 13.72 -0.35 -0.41
#